data_AF-A0A343VRT9-F1
#
_entry.id   AF-A0A343VRT9-F1
#
_cell.length_a   1.000
_cell.length_b   1.000
_cell.length_c   1.000
_cell.angle_alpha   90.00
_cell.angle_beta   90.00
_cell.angle_gamma   90.00
#
_symmetry.space_group_name_H-M   'P 1'
#
loop_
_entity.id
_entity.type
_entity.pdbx_description
1 polymer ?
#
loop_
_entity_poly.entity_id
_entity_poly.type
_entity_poly.pdbx_seq_one_letter_code
_entity_poly.pdbx_strand_id
1 'polypeptide(L)' 'MSGKRAARLGFADWADAVLAGTGWTASTVREAALSDRNDLATAALADGFATATRGVADLPVTVSEGGLL' A
#
# COMPACT_ATOMS: atom_id res chain seq x y z
N MET A 1 -3.95 -10.20 -16.79
CA MET A 1 -4.37 -10.22 -15.36
C MET A 1 -3.21 -10.36 -14.35
N SER A 2 -1.99 -10.77 -14.71
CA SER A 2 -0.87 -10.95 -13.75
C SER A 2 -0.32 -9.67 -13.11
N GLY A 3 -0.14 -8.59 -13.87
CA GLY A 3 0.54 -7.38 -13.36
C GLY A 3 -0.14 -6.70 -12.18
N LYS A 4 -1.47 -6.58 -12.19
CA LYS A 4 -2.23 -5.98 -11.07
C LYS A 4 -2.14 -6.80 -9.78
N ARG A 5 -2.02 -8.13 -9.87
CA ARG A 5 -1.85 -8.99 -8.69
C ARG A 5 -0.45 -8.83 -8.09
N ALA A 6 0.59 -8.81 -8.92
CA ALA A 6 1.96 -8.60 -8.47
C ALA A 6 2.14 -7.24 -7.79
N ALA A 7 1.61 -6.16 -8.39
CA ALA A 7 1.64 -4.83 -7.79
C ALA A 7 0.91 -4.77 -6.44
N ARG A 8 -0.20 -5.50 -6.32
CA ARG A 8 -0.99 -5.57 -5.08
C ARG A 8 -0.26 -6.32 -3.96
N LEU A 9 0.45 -7.41 -4.30
CA LEU A 9 1.29 -8.13 -3.35
C LEU A 9 2.49 -7.27 -2.91
N GLY A 10 3.18 -6.61 -3.86
CA GLY A 10 4.30 -5.74 -3.53
C GLY A 10 3.92 -4.54 -2.65
N PHE A 11 2.74 -3.95 -2.86
CA PHE A 11 2.24 -2.89 -1.97
C PHE A 11 1.92 -3.42 -0.56
N ALA A 12 1.35 -4.63 -0.45
CA ALA A 12 1.06 -5.23 0.85
C ALA A 12 2.36 -5.54 1.61
N ASP A 13 3.36 -6.12 0.95
CA ASP A 13 4.66 -6.41 1.54
C ASP A 13 5.37 -5.13 2.02
N TRP A 14 5.30 -4.05 1.24
CA TRP A 14 5.80 -2.73 1.65
C TRP A 14 5.05 -2.17 2.86
N ALA A 15 3.72 -2.23 2.85
CA ALA A 15 2.91 -1.71 3.94
C ALA A 15 3.17 -2.47 5.25
N ASP A 16 3.32 -3.80 5.18
CA ASP A 16 3.69 -4.62 6.33
C ASP A 16 5.11 -4.30 6.84
N ALA A 17 6.06 -4.02 5.93
CA ALA A 17 7.40 -3.59 6.32
C ALA A 17 7.40 -2.21 7.02
N VAL A 18 6.56 -1.27 6.58
CA VAL A 18 6.40 0.04 7.25
C VAL A 18 5.80 -0.11 8.66
N LEU A 19 4.90 -1.08 8.83
CA LEU A 19 4.23 -1.34 10.11
C LEU A 19 5.02 -2.28 11.04
N ALA A 20 6.17 -2.79 10.59
CA ALA A 20 6.98 -3.70 11.37
C ALA A 20 7.34 -3.10 12.75
N GLY A 21 7.13 -3.89 13.81
CA GLY A 21 7.38 -3.46 15.19
C GLY A 21 6.27 -2.64 15.86
N THR A 22 5.21 -2.28 15.13
CA THR A 22 4.03 -1.58 15.70
C THR A 22 2.97 -2.53 16.26
N GLY A 23 3.03 -3.82 15.88
CA GLY A 23 1.98 -4.80 16.14
C GLY A 23 0.81 -4.75 15.14
N TRP A 24 0.90 -3.90 14.12
CA TRP A 24 -0.11 -3.76 13.06
C TRP A 24 0.39 -4.37 11.74
N THR A 25 -0.55 -4.72 10.88
CA THR A 25 -0.32 -5.17 9.50
C THR A 25 -1.26 -4.41 8.56
N ALA A 26 -1.00 -4.47 7.25
CA ALA A 26 -1.89 -3.88 6.24
C ALA A 26 -3.33 -4.41 6.36
N SER A 27 -3.51 -5.67 6.79
CA SER A 27 -4.82 -6.26 7.02
C SER A 27 -5.52 -5.67 8.25
N THR A 28 -4.82 -5.50 9.39
CA THR A 28 -5.44 -4.96 10.60
C THR A 28 -5.75 -3.48 10.48
N VAL A 29 -4.92 -2.71 9.76
CA VAL A 29 -5.22 -1.31 9.40
C VAL A 29 -6.49 -1.24 8.55
N ARG A 30 -6.62 -2.11 7.53
CA ARG A 30 -7.80 -2.15 6.67
C ARG A 30 -9.07 -2.51 7.45
N GLU A 31 -8.99 -3.51 8.34
CA GLU A 31 -10.13 -3.88 9.18
C GLU A 31 -10.52 -2.77 10.15
N ALA A 32 -9.54 -2.11 10.76
CA ALA A 32 -9.77 -0.98 11.66
C ALA A 32 -10.40 0.21 10.93
N ALA A 33 -9.98 0.50 9.69
CA ALA A 33 -10.55 1.56 8.87
C ALA A 33 -11.99 1.28 8.41
N LEU A 34 -12.40 0.00 8.35
CA LEU A 34 -13.76 -0.42 8.03
C LEU A 34 -14.67 -0.50 9.28
N SER A 35 -14.09 -0.37 10.47
CA SER A 35 -14.84 -0.39 11.73
C SER A 35 -15.41 1.01 12.00
N ASP A 36 -16.65 1.09 12.48
CA ASP A 36 -17.34 2.33 12.89
C ASP A 36 -16.71 3.06 14.10
N ARG A 37 -15.50 2.65 14.52
CA ARG A 37 -14.79 3.31 15.61
C ARG A 37 -14.25 4.64 15.10
N ASN A 38 -14.60 5.71 15.82
CA ASN A 38 -14.21 7.09 15.56
C ASN A 38 -12.73 7.36 15.94
N ASP A 39 -11.82 6.48 15.54
CA ASP A 39 -10.40 6.59 15.80
C ASP A 39 -9.71 7.38 14.68
N LEU A 40 -9.40 8.65 14.98
CA LEU A 40 -8.72 9.56 14.07
C LEU A 40 -7.33 9.08 13.66
N ALA A 41 -6.63 8.32 14.52
CA ALA A 41 -5.30 7.81 14.20
C ALA A 41 -5.38 6.72 13.12
N THR A 42 -6.35 5.81 13.25
CA THR A 42 -6.64 4.80 12.23
C THR A 42 -7.09 5.45 10.92
N ALA A 43 -7.94 6.48 10.99
CA ALA A 43 -8.40 7.21 9.80
C ALA A 43 -7.25 7.92 9.06
N ALA A 44 -6.36 8.61 9.79
CA ALA A 44 -5.20 9.26 9.21
C ALA A 44 -4.22 8.24 8.59
N LEU A 45 -4.04 7.09 9.24
CA LEU A 45 -3.21 6.00 8.73
C LEU A 45 -3.78 5.42 7.43
N ALA A 46 -5.08 5.17 7.39
CA ALA A 46 -5.77 4.69 6.20
C ALA A 46 -5.70 5.69 5.04
N ASP A 47 -5.87 6.99 5.32
CA ASP A 47 -5.74 8.06 4.32
C ASP A 47 -4.31 8.18 3.78
N GLY A 48 -3.30 8.03 4.65
CA GLY A 48 -1.89 7.97 4.26
C GLY A 48 -1.59 6.82 3.29
N PHE A 49 -2.09 5.61 3.57
CA PHE A 49 -1.94 4.47 2.66
C PHE A 49 -2.72 4.64 1.34
N ALA A 50 -3.90 5.26 1.38
CA ALA A 50 -4.66 5.59 0.18
C ALA A 50 -3.90 6.58 -0.71
N THR A 51 -3.28 7.59 -0.11
CA THR A 51 -2.42 8.57 -0.81
C THR A 51 -1.18 7.91 -1.40
N ALA A 52 -0.50 7.03 -0.66
CA ALA A 52 0.64 6.28 -1.17
C ALA A 52 0.26 5.41 -2.39
N THR A 53 -0.91 4.77 -2.36
CA THR A 53 -1.42 3.97 -3.48
C THR A 53 -1.62 4.81 -4.73
N ARG A 54 -2.15 6.04 -4.60
CA ARG A 54 -2.32 6.98 -5.72
C ARG A 54 -0.98 7.44 -6.27
N GLY A 55 -0.02 7.77 -5.40
CA GLY A 55 1.34 8.13 -5.81
C GLY A 55 2.02 7.02 -6.63
N VAL A 56 1.85 5.75 -6.24
CA VAL A 56 2.37 4.61 -7.01
C VAL A 56 1.65 4.42 -8.34
N ALA A 57 0.35 4.70 -8.42
CA ALA A 57 -0.42 4.61 -9.66
C ALA A 57 -0.06 5.72 -10.67
N ASP A 58 0.38 6.88 -10.19
CA ASP A 58 0.78 8.02 -11.01
C ASP A 58 2.25 7.96 -11.45
N LEU A 59 3.05 7.06 -10.88
CA LEU A 59 4.40 6.82 -11.38
C LEU A 59 4.33 6.24 -12.80
N PRO A 60 4.96 6.87 -13.80
CA PRO A 60 5.05 6.26 -15.12
C PRO A 60 5.75 4.92 -14.94
N VAL A 61 5.08 3.82 -15.34
CA VAL A 61 5.74 2.53 -15.53
C VAL A 61 6.76 2.75 -16.64
N THR A 62 7.98 3.13 -16.25
CA THR A 62 9.14 3.03 -17.12
C THR A 62 9.42 1.54 -17.20
N VAL A 63 8.80 0.86 -18.16
CA VAL A 63 9.37 -0.40 -18.63
C VAL A 63 10.74 0.00 -19.16
N SER A 64 11.82 -0.42 -18.49
CA SER A 64 13.15 -0.38 -19.07
C SER A 64 13.16 -1.34 -20.26
N GLU A 65 12.66 -0.88 -21.40
CA GLU A 65 12.97 -1.48 -22.69
C GLU A 65 14.34 -0.94 -23.13
N GLY A 66 15.38 -1.68 -22.76
CA GLY A 66 16.75 -1.45 -23.18
C GLY A 66 17.62 -2.53 -22.54
N GLY A 67 17.98 -3.63 -23.19
CA GLY A 67 18.28 -3.76 -24.61
C GLY A 67 19.71 -3.28 -24.85
N LEU A 68 20.64 -4.23 -24.79
CA LEU A 68 22.02 -4.21 -25.29
C LEU A 68 22.89 -2.98 -25.00
N LEU A 69 23.84 -3.15 -24.08
CA LEU A 69 25.25 -2.85 -24.32
C LEU A 69 26.10 -4.03 -23.81
#